data_AF-A0AAD5SI55-F1
#
_entry.id   AF-A0AAD5SI55-F1
#
_cell.length_a   1.000
_cell.length_b   1.000
_cell.length_c   1.000
_cell.angle_alpha   90.00
_cell.angle_beta   90.00
_cell.angle_gamma   90.00
#
_symmetry.space_group_name_H-M   'P 1'
#
loop_
_entity.id
_entity.type
_entity.pdbx_description
1 polymer ?
#
loop_
_entity_poly.entity_id
_entity_poly.type
_entity_poly.pdbx_seq_one_letter_code
_entity_poly.pdbx_strand_id
1 'polypeptide(L)'
;MPSTLTLFTALLCLANAQKVYPVDNQGNPLPGSLRTVYIDAEHLWTNRDYYRNGYPQLNTAVNRVLNRGISSSRDKTTYTVTFKPNGNCTAPSGNPHDYLSLARYFFPDETKPPTFMPYKRWDGHINYEIFNIPYSGWMQVITDDIFNSGLSYFWTGNITYAETVAKRIRDWWVNPETQMTPHLQYADWVKGYEDPYYPDGTLKAGANIEHGGIIDMSRIYLVLDGLAMISDSGAWTPSDDAGFRAWLENYAHWLRFSPRGILELENLNNHAVWYDVQLYAILTYLGHKDEVAERIKNSTLPRFFQTIAVNGTQPLETLRPLSWFYVNYNIQGLFVIAWMAQAVGVDMFAYQVTF
;
A
#
# COMPACT_ATOMS: atom_id res chain seq x y z
N MET A 1 -43.03 51.23 9.33
CA MET A 1 -42.75 49.79 9.57
C MET A 1 -41.66 49.35 8.60
N PRO A 2 -40.40 49.20 9.02
CA PRO A 2 -39.41 48.46 8.25
C PRO A 2 -39.11 47.10 8.90
N SER A 3 -38.44 46.25 8.13
CA SER A 3 -37.69 45.03 8.49
C SER A 3 -38.43 43.71 8.76
N THR A 4 -38.68 42.96 7.69
CA THR A 4 -38.67 41.49 7.68
C THR A 4 -37.92 40.96 6.45
N LEU A 5 -36.67 41.42 6.26
CA LEU A 5 -35.79 40.87 5.22
C LEU A 5 -34.33 40.83 5.71
N THR A 6 -34.08 40.16 6.83
CA THR A 6 -32.72 39.99 7.36
C THR A 6 -32.54 38.68 8.13
N LEU A 7 -33.09 37.59 7.60
CA LEU A 7 -32.88 36.25 8.19
C LEU A 7 -32.64 35.12 7.18
N PHE A 8 -32.69 35.38 5.87
CA PHE A 8 -32.46 34.33 4.86
C PHE A 8 -31.09 34.37 4.17
N THR A 9 -30.27 35.37 4.45
CA THR A 9 -28.89 35.47 3.90
C THR A 9 -27.80 34.96 4.84
N ALA A 10 -28.13 34.62 6.09
CA ALA A 10 -27.15 34.10 7.06
C ALA A 10 -27.00 32.56 7.03
N LEU A 11 -27.89 31.83 6.36
CA LEU A 11 -27.86 30.35 6.31
C LEU A 11 -27.17 29.75 5.08
N LEU A 12 -26.72 30.57 4.12
CA LEU A 12 -25.92 30.13 2.97
C LEU A 12 -24.43 30.49 3.09
N CYS A 13 -24.03 31.26 4.12
CA CYS A 13 -22.63 31.61 4.37
C CYS A 13 -21.86 30.57 5.20
N LEU A 14 -22.49 29.46 5.60
CA LEU A 14 -21.82 28.37 6.35
C LEU A 14 -21.41 27.17 5.48
N ALA A 15 -21.67 27.18 4.17
CA ALA A 15 -21.37 26.05 3.28
C ALA A 15 -20.06 26.18 2.48
N ASN A 16 -19.31 27.28 2.65
CA ASN A 16 -18.10 27.54 1.86
C ASN A 16 -16.97 28.18 2.69
N ALA A 17 -16.75 27.68 3.91
CA ALA A 17 -15.42 27.83 4.47
C ALA A 17 -14.47 27.13 3.50
N GLN A 18 -13.70 27.92 2.73
CA GLN A 18 -12.49 27.47 2.07
C GLN A 18 -11.70 26.77 3.17
N LYS A 19 -11.82 25.45 3.24
CA LYS A 19 -11.00 24.72 4.16
C LYS A 19 -9.60 24.84 3.53
N VAL A 20 -8.82 25.83 3.97
CA VAL A 20 -7.36 25.92 3.84
C VAL A 20 -6.76 24.83 4.72
N TYR A 21 -5.56 24.33 4.41
CA TYR A 21 -4.94 23.30 5.24
C TYR A 21 -4.97 23.75 6.71
N PRO A 22 -5.68 23.05 7.62
CA PRO A 22 -6.00 23.63 8.91
C PRO A 22 -4.75 23.56 9.79
N VAL A 23 -4.12 24.70 10.04
CA VAL A 23 -2.92 24.84 10.86
C VAL A 23 -3.13 25.85 12.00
N ASP A 24 -2.37 25.68 13.09
CA ASP A 24 -2.29 26.64 14.19
C ASP A 24 -1.45 27.87 13.81
N ASN A 25 -1.30 28.80 14.75
CA ASN A 25 -0.52 30.03 14.54
C ASN A 25 0.98 29.79 14.31
N GLN A 26 1.46 28.57 14.54
CA GLN A 26 2.83 28.13 14.33
C GLN A 26 2.99 27.31 13.04
N GLY A 27 1.92 27.11 12.27
CA GLY A 27 1.91 26.32 11.05
C GLY A 27 1.77 24.81 11.29
N ASN A 28 1.52 24.36 12.52
CA ASN A 28 1.31 22.94 12.80
C ASN A 28 -0.13 22.54 12.48
N PRO A 29 -0.38 21.34 11.91
CA PRO A 29 -1.74 20.89 11.60
C PRO A 29 -2.63 20.82 12.86
N LEU A 30 -3.81 21.45 12.79
CA LEU A 30 -4.82 21.43 13.85
C LEU A 30 -5.34 20.00 14.13
N PRO A 31 -5.93 19.75 15.31
CA PRO A 31 -6.67 18.52 15.57
C PRO A 31 -7.76 18.29 14.51
N GLY A 32 -7.79 17.09 13.93
CA GLY A 32 -8.74 16.73 12.86
C GLY A 32 -8.32 17.13 11.44
N SER A 33 -7.16 17.76 11.26
CA SER A 33 -6.56 17.96 9.94
C SER A 33 -6.22 16.62 9.27
N LEU A 34 -6.24 16.60 7.94
CA LEU A 34 -5.85 15.44 7.15
C LEU A 34 -4.43 15.00 7.52
N ARG A 35 -4.27 13.72 7.88
CA ARG A 35 -2.98 13.11 8.25
C ARG A 35 -2.70 11.92 7.35
N THR A 36 -2.02 12.18 6.25
CA THR A 36 -1.49 11.19 5.31
C THR A 36 -0.11 10.70 5.75
N VAL A 37 0.28 9.50 5.30
CA VAL A 37 1.60 8.91 5.52
C VAL A 37 2.57 9.21 4.38
N TYR A 38 2.08 9.36 3.14
CA TYR A 38 2.92 9.57 1.96
C TYR A 38 2.61 10.89 1.25
N ILE A 39 1.35 11.13 0.87
CA ILE A 39 0.95 12.38 0.25
C ILE A 39 1.21 13.53 1.19
N ASP A 40 1.72 14.63 0.68
CA ASP A 40 1.76 15.88 1.41
C ASP A 40 0.34 16.46 1.52
N ALA A 41 -0.17 16.51 2.75
CA ALA A 41 -1.51 17.02 3.02
C ALA A 41 -1.63 18.51 2.66
N GLU A 42 -0.64 19.34 2.97
CA GLU A 42 -0.68 20.76 2.64
C GLU A 42 -0.77 21.00 1.13
N HIS A 43 0.02 20.27 0.34
CA HIS A 43 -0.05 20.32 -1.12
C HIS A 43 -1.41 19.84 -1.64
N LEU A 44 -2.01 18.81 -1.04
CA LEU A 44 -3.34 18.32 -1.44
C LEU A 44 -4.40 19.42 -1.26
N TRP A 45 -4.36 20.10 -0.12
CA TRP A 45 -5.27 21.18 0.23
C TRP A 45 -5.07 22.41 -0.65
N THR A 46 -3.82 22.83 -0.83
CA THR A 46 -3.43 23.94 -1.72
C THR A 46 -3.94 23.71 -3.15
N ASN A 47 -3.75 22.51 -3.69
CA ASN A 47 -4.23 22.16 -5.03
C ASN A 47 -5.76 22.17 -5.13
N ARG A 48 -6.48 21.74 -4.09
CA ARG A 48 -7.94 21.82 -4.07
C ARG A 48 -8.42 23.28 -4.06
N ASP A 49 -7.75 24.14 -3.31
CA ASP A 49 -8.11 25.56 -3.25
C ASP A 49 -7.81 26.27 -4.57
N TYR A 50 -6.69 25.98 -5.25
CA TYR A 50 -6.46 26.43 -6.62
C TYR A 50 -7.57 25.96 -7.56
N TYR A 51 -7.96 24.68 -7.49
CA TYR A 51 -9.05 24.18 -8.33
C TYR A 51 -10.38 24.92 -8.06
N ARG A 52 -10.74 25.14 -6.79
CA ARG A 52 -11.96 25.87 -6.39
C ARG A 52 -11.94 27.34 -6.79
N ASN A 53 -10.77 27.96 -6.84
CA ASN A 53 -10.56 29.33 -7.34
C ASN A 53 -10.49 29.40 -8.88
N GLY A 54 -10.80 28.31 -9.58
CA GLY A 54 -10.97 28.30 -11.03
C GLY A 54 -9.68 28.19 -11.83
N TYR A 55 -8.59 27.65 -11.26
CA TYR A 55 -7.33 27.45 -11.99
C TYR A 55 -7.47 26.33 -13.03
N PRO A 56 -7.56 26.65 -14.33
CA PRO A 56 -7.95 25.68 -15.36
C PRO A 56 -6.91 24.58 -15.60
N GLN A 57 -5.65 24.81 -15.23
CA GLN A 57 -4.55 23.84 -15.37
C GLN A 57 -4.83 22.56 -14.56
N LEU A 58 -5.62 22.64 -13.50
CA LEU A 58 -5.96 21.50 -12.66
C LEU A 58 -7.14 20.68 -13.20
N ASN A 59 -7.94 21.21 -14.14
CA ASN A 59 -9.17 20.57 -14.62
C ASN A 59 -8.92 19.16 -15.16
N THR A 60 -7.89 18.96 -15.99
CA THR A 60 -7.57 17.65 -16.56
C THR A 60 -7.20 16.64 -15.47
N ALA A 61 -6.42 17.05 -14.48
CA ALA A 61 -6.00 16.18 -13.38
C ALA A 61 -7.18 15.81 -12.48
N VAL A 62 -7.99 16.80 -12.09
CA VAL A 62 -9.18 16.57 -11.26
C VAL A 62 -10.19 15.69 -11.98
N ASN A 63 -10.48 15.94 -13.25
CA ASN A 63 -11.38 15.08 -14.03
C ASN A 63 -10.89 13.63 -14.09
N ARG A 64 -9.57 13.41 -14.17
CA ARG A 64 -9.00 12.05 -14.13
C ARG A 64 -9.21 11.39 -12.76
N VAL A 65 -9.00 12.12 -11.67
CA VAL A 65 -9.27 11.62 -10.31
C VAL A 65 -10.74 11.23 -10.17
N LEU A 66 -11.65 12.12 -10.56
CA LEU A 66 -13.10 11.88 -10.47
C LEU A 66 -13.54 10.69 -11.32
N ASN A 67 -13.04 10.56 -12.55
CA ASN A 67 -13.36 9.41 -13.40
C ASN A 67 -12.90 8.08 -12.79
N ARG A 68 -11.74 8.06 -12.11
CA ARG A 68 -11.27 6.87 -11.39
C ARG A 68 -12.15 6.55 -10.19
N GLY A 69 -12.51 7.55 -9.38
CA GLY A 69 -13.45 7.34 -8.27
C GLY A 69 -14.82 6.86 -8.74
N ILE A 70 -15.33 7.36 -9.88
CA ILE A 70 -16.58 6.86 -10.49
C ILE A 70 -16.44 5.38 -10.85
N SER A 71 -15.34 4.97 -11.48
CA SER A 71 -15.10 3.56 -11.81
C SER A 71 -15.04 2.69 -10.54
N SER A 72 -14.28 3.09 -9.53
CA SER A 72 -14.13 2.37 -8.27
C SER A 72 -15.45 2.23 -7.50
N SER A 73 -16.22 3.31 -7.38
CA SER A 73 -17.51 3.30 -6.65
C SER A 73 -18.63 2.50 -7.35
N ARG A 74 -18.50 2.28 -8.67
CA ARG A 74 -19.42 1.44 -9.44
C ARG A 74 -19.13 -0.05 -9.28
N ASP A 75 -17.91 -0.43 -8.94
CA ASP A 75 -17.56 -1.82 -8.73
C ASP A 75 -18.13 -2.34 -7.40
N LYS A 76 -19.11 -3.25 -7.51
CA LYS A 76 -19.79 -3.87 -6.37
C LYS A 76 -19.17 -5.20 -5.94
N THR A 77 -18.06 -5.62 -6.55
CA THR A 77 -17.36 -6.84 -6.19
C THR A 77 -16.93 -6.80 -4.73
N THR A 78 -17.10 -7.89 -3.99
CA THR A 78 -16.48 -8.08 -2.68
C THR A 78 -15.17 -8.81 -2.90
N TYR A 79 -14.06 -8.09 -2.76
CA TYR A 79 -12.73 -8.67 -2.84
C TYR A 79 -12.31 -9.18 -1.47
N THR A 80 -11.97 -10.46 -1.38
CA THR A 80 -11.55 -11.10 -0.13
C THR A 80 -10.76 -12.36 -0.41
N VAL A 81 -9.78 -12.67 0.44
CA VAL A 81 -9.04 -13.94 0.37
C VAL A 81 -9.89 -15.16 0.68
N THR A 82 -11.03 -15.02 1.37
CA THR A 82 -11.90 -16.16 1.70
C THR A 82 -12.73 -16.62 0.50
N PHE A 83 -12.92 -15.76 -0.51
CA PHE A 83 -13.57 -16.13 -1.76
C PHE A 83 -12.60 -16.88 -2.69
N LYS A 84 -13.01 -18.07 -3.13
CA LYS A 84 -12.22 -18.99 -3.95
C LYS A 84 -12.88 -19.17 -5.33
N PRO A 85 -12.76 -18.20 -6.26
CA PRO A 85 -13.53 -18.20 -7.52
C PRO A 85 -13.30 -19.43 -8.41
N ASN A 86 -12.15 -20.10 -8.27
CA ASN A 86 -11.77 -21.28 -9.07
C ASN A 86 -11.55 -22.55 -8.23
N GLY A 87 -11.98 -22.58 -6.96
CA GLY A 87 -11.85 -23.74 -6.06
C GLY A 87 -10.42 -24.12 -5.61
N ASN A 88 -9.36 -23.63 -6.27
CA ASN A 88 -7.95 -24.02 -6.07
C ASN A 88 -7.06 -22.91 -5.48
N CYS A 89 -7.62 -21.98 -4.70
CA CYS A 89 -6.88 -20.83 -4.14
C CYS A 89 -6.70 -20.91 -2.61
N THR A 90 -6.78 -22.11 -2.02
CA THR A 90 -6.58 -22.30 -0.57
C THR A 90 -5.10 -22.41 -0.26
N ALA A 91 -4.62 -21.59 0.67
CA ALA A 91 -3.26 -21.68 1.16
C ALA A 91 -2.99 -23.07 1.76
N PRO A 92 -1.75 -23.56 1.71
CA PRO A 92 -1.38 -24.85 2.28
C PRO A 92 -1.73 -25.08 3.75
N SER A 93 -1.86 -24.02 4.56
CA SER A 93 -2.40 -24.10 5.93
C SER A 93 -3.80 -24.69 6.02
N GLY A 94 -4.57 -24.67 4.92
CA GLY A 94 -5.99 -24.97 4.90
C GLY A 94 -6.88 -23.82 5.43
N ASN A 95 -6.29 -22.74 5.94
CA ASN A 95 -7.04 -21.58 6.43
C ASN A 95 -7.54 -20.72 5.24
N PRO A 96 -8.86 -20.51 5.08
CA PRO A 96 -9.37 -19.69 3.97
C PRO A 96 -8.98 -18.21 4.06
N HIS A 97 -8.62 -17.73 5.25
CA HIS A 97 -8.19 -16.33 5.48
C HIS A 97 -6.73 -16.07 5.09
N ASP A 98 -5.96 -17.10 4.74
CA ASP A 98 -4.56 -16.92 4.41
C ASP A 98 -4.40 -16.47 2.95
N TYR A 99 -3.65 -15.39 2.78
CA TYR A 99 -3.27 -14.88 1.47
C TYR A 99 -2.31 -15.85 0.77
N LEU A 100 -2.56 -16.07 -0.52
CA LEU A 100 -1.79 -16.93 -1.41
C LEU A 100 -1.56 -16.20 -2.73
N SER A 101 -0.35 -16.27 -3.26
CA SER A 101 -0.05 -15.90 -4.64
C SER A 101 1.01 -16.84 -5.19
N LEU A 102 1.11 -16.97 -6.51
CA LEU A 102 2.15 -17.79 -7.14
C LEU A 102 3.31 -16.91 -7.57
N ALA A 103 4.52 -17.48 -7.55
CA ALA A 103 5.68 -16.75 -8.00
C ALA A 103 5.67 -16.45 -9.50
N ARG A 104 5.89 -15.17 -9.81
CA ARG A 104 5.65 -14.60 -11.15
C ARG A 104 6.48 -15.24 -12.26
N TYR A 105 7.71 -15.63 -11.96
CA TYR A 105 8.71 -16.03 -12.94
C TYR A 105 9.02 -17.53 -12.92
N PHE A 106 8.20 -18.36 -12.30
CA PHE A 106 8.45 -19.80 -12.21
C PHE A 106 7.54 -20.59 -13.13
N PHE A 107 8.12 -21.50 -13.92
CA PHE A 107 7.42 -22.31 -14.93
C PHE A 107 7.63 -23.81 -14.68
N PRO A 108 6.71 -24.67 -15.16
CA PRO A 108 6.94 -26.12 -15.17
C PRO A 108 8.27 -26.50 -15.82
N ASP A 109 8.95 -27.50 -15.27
CA ASP A 109 10.21 -28.00 -15.81
C ASP A 109 9.94 -29.07 -16.88
N GLU A 110 9.94 -28.66 -18.15
CA GLU A 110 9.73 -29.54 -19.33
C GLU A 110 10.72 -30.70 -19.42
N THR A 111 11.85 -30.64 -18.69
CA THR A 111 12.84 -31.73 -18.66
C THR A 111 12.49 -32.85 -17.66
N LYS A 112 11.42 -32.70 -16.85
CA LYS A 112 11.05 -33.62 -15.77
C LYS A 112 9.62 -34.21 -15.88
N PRO A 113 9.22 -34.81 -17.01
CA PRO A 113 7.93 -35.48 -17.11
C PRO A 113 7.85 -36.73 -16.19
N PRO A 114 6.65 -37.12 -15.71
CA PRO A 114 5.35 -36.47 -15.95
C PRO A 114 5.03 -35.35 -14.95
N THR A 115 5.90 -35.10 -13.97
CA THR A 115 5.61 -34.18 -12.85
C THR A 115 5.80 -32.71 -13.22
N PHE A 116 6.73 -32.42 -14.14
CA PHE A 116 7.14 -31.06 -14.52
C PHE A 116 7.55 -30.18 -13.32
N MET A 117 8.06 -30.80 -12.26
CA MET A 117 8.44 -30.16 -11.00
C MET A 117 9.88 -30.54 -10.58
N PRO A 118 10.53 -29.75 -9.71
CA PRO A 118 10.15 -28.41 -9.27
C PRO A 118 10.09 -27.41 -10.41
N TYR A 119 9.27 -26.36 -10.26
CA TYR A 119 9.23 -25.28 -11.25
C TYR A 119 10.60 -24.59 -11.35
N LYS A 120 10.95 -24.07 -12.53
CA LYS A 120 12.19 -23.37 -12.80
C LYS A 120 11.95 -21.89 -13.04
N ARG A 121 12.88 -21.07 -12.55
CA ARG A 121 12.87 -19.62 -12.75
C ARG A 121 13.20 -19.27 -14.20
N TRP A 122 12.38 -18.41 -14.81
CA TRP A 122 12.63 -17.71 -16.06
C TRP A 122 12.35 -16.22 -15.86
N ASP A 123 13.37 -15.52 -15.36
CA ASP A 123 13.27 -14.12 -14.96
C ASP A 123 12.79 -13.23 -16.12
N GLY A 124 11.97 -12.22 -15.79
CA GLY A 124 11.34 -11.32 -16.76
C GLY A 124 10.18 -11.90 -17.57
N HIS A 125 9.87 -13.19 -17.46
CA HIS A 125 8.79 -13.84 -18.21
C HIS A 125 7.65 -14.23 -17.29
N ILE A 126 6.47 -13.63 -17.48
CA ILE A 126 5.33 -13.87 -16.58
C ILE A 126 4.74 -15.25 -16.85
N ASN A 127 4.73 -16.13 -15.84
CA ASN A 127 3.89 -17.33 -15.89
C ASN A 127 2.44 -16.92 -15.60
N TYR A 128 1.55 -17.10 -16.59
CA TYR A 128 0.14 -16.73 -16.44
C TYR A 128 -0.65 -17.61 -15.48
N GLU A 129 -0.08 -18.72 -14.98
CA GLU A 129 -0.67 -19.47 -13.87
C GLU A 129 -0.90 -18.61 -12.63
N ILE A 130 -0.16 -17.50 -12.45
CA ILE A 130 -0.40 -16.57 -11.33
C ILE A 130 -1.85 -16.05 -11.30
N PHE A 131 -2.53 -15.97 -12.45
CA PHE A 131 -3.91 -15.49 -12.52
C PHE A 131 -4.93 -16.52 -12.04
N ASN A 132 -4.52 -17.78 -11.83
CA ASN A 132 -5.37 -18.76 -11.17
C ASN A 132 -5.63 -18.39 -9.71
N ILE A 133 -4.78 -17.54 -9.11
CA ILE A 133 -4.91 -17.03 -7.75
C ILE A 133 -5.00 -15.50 -7.81
N PRO A 134 -6.20 -14.92 -7.71
CA PRO A 134 -6.42 -13.54 -8.11
C PRO A 134 -5.98 -12.52 -7.05
N TYR A 135 -5.52 -12.95 -5.88
CA TYR A 135 -5.38 -12.09 -4.70
C TYR A 135 -4.37 -10.96 -4.89
N SER A 136 -3.27 -11.17 -5.62
CA SER A 136 -2.32 -10.09 -5.93
C SER A 136 -2.90 -9.06 -6.88
N GLY A 137 -3.72 -9.49 -7.85
CA GLY A 137 -4.49 -8.59 -8.72
C GLY A 137 -5.57 -7.83 -7.95
N TRP A 138 -6.30 -8.52 -7.07
CA TRP A 138 -7.32 -7.90 -6.22
C TRP A 138 -6.71 -6.90 -5.24
N MET A 139 -5.58 -7.21 -4.61
CA MET A 139 -4.86 -6.26 -3.75
C MET A 139 -4.52 -4.96 -4.48
N GLN A 140 -4.10 -5.05 -5.76
CA GLN A 140 -3.85 -3.86 -6.59
C GLN A 140 -5.15 -3.08 -6.86
N VAL A 141 -6.24 -3.76 -7.25
CA VAL A 141 -7.53 -3.12 -7.50
C VAL A 141 -8.08 -2.45 -6.24
N ILE A 142 -8.04 -3.14 -5.09
CA ILE A 142 -8.48 -2.62 -3.80
C ILE A 142 -7.69 -1.37 -3.41
N THR A 143 -6.36 -1.42 -3.57
CA THR A 143 -5.49 -0.27 -3.28
C THR A 143 -5.84 0.92 -4.17
N ASP A 144 -6.03 0.69 -5.47
CA ASP A 144 -6.43 1.74 -6.41
C ASP A 144 -7.84 2.28 -6.08
N ASP A 145 -8.79 1.42 -5.72
CA ASP A 145 -10.14 1.80 -5.34
C ASP A 145 -10.16 2.68 -4.10
N ILE A 146 -9.41 2.30 -3.07
CA ILE A 146 -9.31 3.06 -1.82
C ILE A 146 -8.67 4.42 -2.09
N PHE A 147 -7.53 4.45 -2.76
CA PHE A 147 -6.81 5.70 -3.00
C PHE A 147 -7.58 6.65 -3.92
N ASN A 148 -8.12 6.17 -5.04
CA ASN A 148 -8.86 7.01 -5.99
C ASN A 148 -10.19 7.49 -5.42
N SER A 149 -10.87 6.65 -4.62
CA SER A 149 -12.11 7.05 -3.95
C SER A 149 -11.84 8.02 -2.80
N GLY A 150 -10.78 7.83 -2.01
CA GLY A 150 -10.36 8.78 -0.98
C GLY A 150 -10.07 10.17 -1.57
N LEU A 151 -9.28 10.23 -2.66
CA LEU A 151 -9.06 11.48 -3.40
C LEU A 151 -10.40 12.03 -3.93
N SER A 152 -11.24 11.23 -4.57
CA SER A 152 -12.51 11.73 -5.11
C SER A 152 -13.44 12.29 -4.03
N TYR A 153 -13.48 11.67 -2.85
CA TYR A 153 -14.18 12.20 -1.68
C TYR A 153 -13.58 13.56 -1.26
N PHE A 154 -12.25 13.65 -1.12
CA PHE A 154 -11.59 14.89 -0.70
C PHE A 154 -11.91 16.11 -1.58
N TRP A 155 -12.03 15.91 -2.90
CA TRP A 155 -12.38 16.99 -3.83
C TRP A 155 -13.89 17.32 -3.85
N THR A 156 -14.74 16.31 -3.74
CA THR A 156 -16.19 16.45 -4.01
C THR A 156 -17.08 16.49 -2.78
N GLY A 157 -16.64 15.91 -1.66
CA GLY A 157 -17.46 15.61 -0.49
C GLY A 157 -18.54 14.54 -0.72
N ASN A 158 -18.56 13.86 -1.88
CA ASN A 158 -19.58 12.84 -2.16
C ASN A 158 -19.33 11.57 -1.33
N ILE A 159 -20.23 11.32 -0.38
CA ILE A 159 -20.17 10.21 0.58
C ILE A 159 -20.02 8.83 -0.06
N THR A 160 -20.52 8.63 -1.29
CA THR A 160 -20.41 7.35 -2.02
C THR A 160 -18.96 6.89 -2.16
N TYR A 161 -18.03 7.83 -2.35
CA TYR A 161 -16.61 7.51 -2.45
C TYR A 161 -16.02 7.09 -1.10
N ALA A 162 -16.41 7.76 -0.01
CA ALA A 162 -15.98 7.38 1.34
C ALA A 162 -16.54 6.01 1.76
N GLU A 163 -17.79 5.71 1.41
CA GLU A 163 -18.37 4.38 1.60
C GLU A 163 -17.62 3.30 0.82
N THR A 164 -17.13 3.62 -0.38
CA THR A 164 -16.30 2.70 -1.19
C THR A 164 -14.99 2.39 -0.48
N VAL A 165 -14.29 3.41 0.03
CA VAL A 165 -13.07 3.23 0.84
C VAL A 165 -13.35 2.33 2.04
N ALA A 166 -14.35 2.69 2.85
CA ALA A 166 -14.68 1.96 4.06
C ALA A 166 -15.07 0.50 3.76
N LYS A 167 -15.86 0.25 2.71
CA LYS A 167 -16.24 -1.11 2.29
C LYS A 167 -15.00 -1.94 1.92
N ARG A 168 -14.13 -1.40 1.06
CA ARG A 168 -12.91 -2.11 0.61
C ARG A 168 -12.01 -2.47 1.78
N ILE A 169 -11.85 -1.57 2.75
CA ILE A 169 -11.03 -1.86 3.93
C ILE A 169 -11.69 -2.92 4.82
N ARG A 170 -13.01 -2.81 5.04
CA ARG A 170 -13.76 -3.79 5.82
C ARG A 170 -13.67 -5.20 5.24
N ASP A 171 -13.93 -5.33 3.94
CA ASP A 171 -13.95 -6.61 3.25
C ASP A 171 -12.61 -7.34 3.39
N TRP A 172 -11.49 -6.62 3.26
CA TRP A 172 -10.17 -7.25 3.19
C TRP A 172 -9.43 -7.36 4.53
N TRP A 173 -9.58 -6.40 5.44
CA TRP A 173 -8.75 -6.35 6.67
C TRP A 173 -9.50 -6.40 7.99
N VAL A 174 -10.82 -6.20 8.03
CA VAL A 174 -11.54 -5.99 9.31
C VAL A 174 -12.65 -7.00 9.55
N ASN A 175 -13.50 -7.29 8.55
CA ASN A 175 -14.65 -8.17 8.75
C ASN A 175 -14.18 -9.60 9.07
N PRO A 176 -14.51 -10.18 10.24
CA PRO A 176 -14.03 -11.51 10.62
C PRO A 176 -14.38 -12.62 9.63
N GLU A 177 -15.45 -12.48 8.84
CA GLU A 177 -15.86 -13.48 7.84
C GLU A 177 -15.01 -13.43 6.55
N THR A 178 -14.34 -12.31 6.28
CA THR A 178 -13.67 -12.06 5.00
C THR A 178 -12.23 -11.54 5.13
N GLN A 179 -11.80 -11.16 6.33
CA GLN A 179 -10.48 -10.55 6.54
C GLN A 179 -9.36 -11.50 6.14
N MET A 180 -8.28 -10.93 5.62
CA MET A 180 -7.01 -11.61 5.44
C MET A 180 -6.32 -11.80 6.80
N THR A 181 -5.72 -12.96 7.06
CA THR A 181 -4.83 -13.13 8.22
C THR A 181 -3.65 -12.15 8.09
N PRO A 182 -3.19 -11.46 9.16
CA PRO A 182 -2.16 -10.41 9.06
C PRO A 182 -0.73 -10.95 8.81
N HIS A 183 -0.54 -11.68 7.70
CA HIS A 183 0.73 -12.20 7.23
C HIS A 183 0.72 -12.52 5.73
N LEU A 184 1.89 -12.54 5.10
CA LEU A 184 2.10 -12.96 3.70
C LEU A 184 2.88 -14.28 3.61
N GLN A 185 2.65 -15.20 4.56
CA GLN A 185 3.37 -16.47 4.65
C GLN A 185 3.35 -17.30 3.36
N TYR A 186 2.24 -17.27 2.62
CA TYR A 186 2.04 -18.06 1.40
C TYR A 186 2.03 -17.20 0.12
N ALA A 187 2.49 -15.95 0.19
CA ALA A 187 2.72 -15.15 -1.01
C ALA A 187 3.92 -15.69 -1.80
N ASP A 188 3.94 -15.48 -3.12
CA ASP A 188 5.05 -15.86 -4.02
C ASP A 188 5.40 -17.36 -3.94
N TRP A 189 4.37 -18.20 -3.91
CA TRP A 189 4.47 -19.66 -3.80
C TRP A 189 5.03 -20.28 -5.09
N VAL A 190 6.11 -21.04 -4.98
CA VAL A 190 6.73 -21.79 -6.09
C VAL A 190 6.37 -23.27 -5.98
N LYS A 191 5.75 -23.84 -7.02
CA LYS A 191 5.33 -25.25 -7.04
C LYS A 191 6.51 -26.21 -7.10
N GLY A 192 6.41 -27.30 -6.33
CA GLY A 192 7.35 -28.43 -6.35
C GLY A 192 8.62 -28.27 -5.49
N TYR A 193 8.72 -27.22 -4.68
CA TYR A 193 9.76 -27.06 -3.65
C TYR A 193 9.21 -27.40 -2.26
N GLU A 194 10.08 -27.77 -1.33
CA GLU A 194 9.76 -27.82 0.10
C GLU A 194 10.15 -26.50 0.74
N ASP A 195 9.36 -26.00 1.69
CA ASP A 195 9.68 -24.76 2.41
C ASP A 195 10.76 -25.05 3.47
N PRO A 196 12.00 -24.54 3.30
CA PRO A 196 13.09 -24.85 4.23
C PRO A 196 12.85 -24.30 5.65
N TYR A 197 11.93 -23.35 5.82
CA TYR A 197 11.59 -22.79 7.13
C TYR A 197 10.53 -23.58 7.89
N TYR A 198 9.92 -24.59 7.27
CA TYR A 198 8.91 -25.49 7.88
C TYR A 198 9.09 -26.93 7.37
N PRO A 199 10.14 -27.64 7.82
CA PRO A 199 10.55 -28.94 7.29
C PRO A 199 9.71 -30.13 7.77
N ASP A 200 8.60 -29.90 8.49
CA ASP A 200 7.74 -30.99 9.00
C ASP A 200 6.92 -31.70 7.91
N GLY A 201 7.09 -31.29 6.64
CA GLY A 201 6.47 -31.91 5.48
C GLY A 201 4.95 -31.67 5.38
N THR A 202 4.39 -30.81 6.22
CA THR A 202 2.94 -30.48 6.20
C THR A 202 2.56 -29.56 5.03
N LEU A 203 3.55 -28.92 4.40
CA LEU A 203 3.38 -28.10 3.20
C LEU A 203 3.39 -28.99 1.94
N LYS A 204 2.19 -29.26 1.42
CA LYS A 204 2.00 -29.93 0.12
C LYS A 204 2.68 -29.12 -0.99
N ALA A 205 3.78 -29.63 -1.56
CA ALA A 205 4.44 -29.21 -2.79
C ALA A 205 4.41 -27.69 -3.10
N GLY A 206 5.27 -26.94 -2.44
CA GLY A 206 5.75 -25.63 -2.88
C GLY A 206 6.41 -24.81 -1.76
N ALA A 207 7.18 -23.80 -2.15
CA ALA A 207 7.89 -22.92 -1.22
C ALA A 207 8.05 -21.52 -1.80
N ASN A 208 8.11 -20.51 -0.95
CA ASN A 208 8.56 -19.18 -1.36
C ASN A 208 10.10 -19.16 -1.21
N ILE A 209 10.80 -19.51 -2.29
CA ILE A 209 12.27 -19.63 -2.30
C ILE A 209 12.97 -18.31 -2.68
N GLU A 210 12.26 -17.34 -3.25
CA GLU A 210 12.83 -16.04 -3.61
C GLU A 210 12.66 -14.99 -2.51
N HIS A 211 11.87 -15.29 -1.47
CA HIS A 211 11.57 -14.34 -0.38
C HIS A 211 11.09 -13.00 -0.94
N GLY A 212 10.17 -13.07 -1.92
CA GLY A 212 9.70 -11.88 -2.65
C GLY A 212 8.22 -11.57 -2.49
N GLY A 213 7.46 -12.42 -1.81
CA GLY A 213 6.01 -12.29 -1.70
C GLY A 213 5.50 -11.14 -0.84
N ILE A 214 6.35 -10.55 0.02
CA ILE A 214 5.91 -9.37 0.80
C ILE A 214 5.66 -8.17 -0.12
N ILE A 215 6.29 -8.14 -1.31
CA ILE A 215 6.11 -7.08 -2.28
C ILE A 215 4.69 -6.96 -2.85
N ASP A 216 3.87 -8.00 -2.73
CA ASP A 216 2.45 -7.98 -3.15
C ASP A 216 1.64 -6.89 -2.43
N MET A 217 2.06 -6.49 -1.21
CA MET A 217 1.46 -5.41 -0.43
C MET A 217 2.29 -4.12 -0.41
N SER A 218 3.26 -3.97 -1.31
CA SER A 218 4.15 -2.79 -1.43
C SER A 218 3.43 -1.43 -1.47
N ARG A 219 2.17 -1.40 -1.90
CA ARG A 219 1.35 -0.19 -2.06
C ARG A 219 0.42 0.11 -0.88
N ILE A 220 0.55 -0.57 0.27
CA ILE A 220 -0.32 -0.34 1.45
C ILE A 220 -0.31 1.12 1.94
N TYR A 221 0.77 1.86 1.71
CA TYR A 221 0.83 3.28 2.05
C TYR A 221 -0.27 4.12 1.37
N LEU A 222 -0.71 3.74 0.16
CA LEU A 222 -1.82 4.39 -0.54
C LEU A 222 -3.18 4.05 0.08
N VAL A 223 -3.31 2.87 0.69
CA VAL A 223 -4.51 2.48 1.46
C VAL A 223 -4.66 3.39 2.68
N LEU A 224 -3.56 3.62 3.40
CA LEU A 224 -3.54 4.48 4.59
C LEU A 224 -3.84 5.94 4.23
N ASP A 225 -3.28 6.46 3.13
CA ASP A 225 -3.60 7.80 2.63
C ASP A 225 -5.08 7.92 2.18
N GLY A 226 -5.59 6.93 1.44
CA GLY A 226 -6.98 6.92 1.00
C GLY A 226 -7.98 6.89 2.16
N LEU A 227 -7.65 6.14 3.22
CA LEU A 227 -8.41 6.15 4.48
C LEU A 227 -8.35 7.51 5.17
N ALA A 228 -7.16 8.12 5.28
CA ALA A 228 -7.00 9.43 5.90
C ALA A 228 -7.87 10.50 5.22
N MET A 229 -8.01 10.44 3.90
CA MET A 229 -8.81 11.40 3.13
C MET A 229 -10.30 11.39 3.45
N ILE A 230 -10.82 10.32 4.04
CA ILE A 230 -12.26 10.17 4.36
C ILE A 230 -12.57 10.36 5.85
N SER A 231 -11.61 10.85 6.64
CA SER A 231 -11.72 10.90 8.10
C SER A 231 -12.89 11.73 8.63
N ASP A 232 -13.34 12.75 7.88
CA ASP A 232 -14.49 13.60 8.24
C ASP A 232 -15.84 13.15 7.64
N SER A 233 -15.87 11.99 6.97
CA SER A 233 -17.06 11.50 6.26
C SER A 233 -18.10 10.83 7.14
N GLY A 234 -17.69 10.29 8.29
CA GLY A 234 -18.52 9.39 9.11
C GLY A 234 -18.70 7.98 8.53
N ALA A 235 -18.17 7.68 7.34
CA ALA A 235 -18.24 6.35 6.73
C ALA A 235 -17.30 5.33 7.40
N TRP A 236 -16.25 5.81 8.09
CA TRP A 236 -15.31 5.01 8.87
C TRP A 236 -15.61 5.15 10.36
N THR A 237 -16.02 4.06 11.01
CA THR A 237 -16.46 4.10 12.41
C THR A 237 -15.29 3.84 13.38
N PRO A 238 -15.43 4.20 14.67
CA PRO A 238 -14.43 3.84 15.68
C PRO A 238 -14.15 2.33 15.78
N SER A 239 -15.16 1.49 15.52
CA SER A 239 -14.99 0.03 15.51
C SER A 239 -14.18 -0.44 14.31
N ASP A 240 -14.38 0.17 13.14
CA ASP A 240 -13.58 -0.13 11.96
C ASP A 240 -12.11 0.25 12.19
N ASP A 241 -11.88 1.44 12.77
CA ASP A 241 -10.55 1.94 13.08
C ASP A 241 -9.81 1.03 14.06
N ALA A 242 -10.48 0.62 15.15
CA ALA A 242 -9.92 -0.31 16.12
C ALA A 242 -9.55 -1.66 15.49
N GLY A 243 -10.42 -2.22 14.64
CA GLY A 243 -10.15 -3.49 13.96
C GLY A 243 -9.00 -3.40 12.96
N PHE A 244 -8.95 -2.33 12.16
CA PHE A 244 -7.90 -2.14 11.17
C PHE A 244 -6.54 -1.85 11.83
N ARG A 245 -6.50 -1.02 12.89
CA ARG A 245 -5.29 -0.79 13.69
C ARG A 245 -4.76 -2.10 14.29
N ALA A 246 -5.63 -2.92 14.87
CA ALA A 246 -5.23 -4.22 15.40
C ALA A 246 -4.66 -5.14 14.30
N TRP A 247 -5.26 -5.13 13.10
CA TRP A 247 -4.72 -5.87 11.96
C TRP A 247 -3.31 -5.37 11.57
N LEU A 248 -3.14 -4.06 11.46
CA LEU A 248 -1.86 -3.42 11.12
C LEU A 248 -0.77 -3.69 12.16
N GLU A 249 -1.11 -3.66 13.45
CA GLU A 249 -0.19 -4.01 14.54
C GLU A 249 0.31 -5.45 14.42
N ASN A 250 -0.60 -6.39 14.18
CA ASN A 250 -0.26 -7.79 13.98
C ASN A 250 0.59 -8.01 12.73
N TYR A 251 0.27 -7.34 11.62
CA TYR A 251 1.03 -7.44 10.38
C TYR A 251 2.42 -6.82 10.52
N ALA A 252 2.55 -5.66 11.15
CA ALA A 252 3.84 -5.03 11.45
C ALA A 252 4.69 -5.88 12.42
N HIS A 253 4.06 -6.56 13.38
CA HIS A 253 4.74 -7.54 14.22
C HIS A 253 5.24 -8.73 13.38
N TRP A 254 4.38 -9.33 12.54
CA TRP A 254 4.77 -10.44 11.68
C TRP A 254 5.89 -10.05 10.70
N LEU A 255 5.83 -8.87 10.08
CA LEU A 255 6.91 -8.37 9.21
C LEU A 255 8.25 -8.26 9.94
N ARG A 256 8.26 -7.82 11.19
CA ARG A 256 9.52 -7.60 11.94
C ARG A 256 10.14 -8.89 12.47
N PHE A 257 9.33 -9.88 12.81
CA PHE A 257 9.78 -11.02 13.61
C PHE A 257 9.57 -12.39 12.96
N SER A 258 8.81 -12.48 11.86
CA SER A 258 8.71 -13.75 11.13
C SER A 258 9.99 -14.03 10.34
N PRO A 259 10.34 -15.32 10.13
CA PRO A 259 11.44 -15.68 9.23
C PRO A 259 11.28 -15.06 7.84
N ARG A 260 10.05 -15.00 7.33
CA ARG A 260 9.71 -14.41 6.03
C ARG A 260 10.02 -12.92 5.96
N GLY A 261 9.60 -12.17 6.98
CA GLY A 261 9.85 -10.74 7.04
C GLY A 261 11.33 -10.40 7.17
N ILE A 262 12.08 -11.18 7.95
CA ILE A 262 13.53 -11.01 8.10
C ILE A 262 14.24 -11.23 6.75
N LEU A 263 13.91 -12.31 6.04
CA LEU A 263 14.55 -12.62 4.75
C LEU A 263 14.24 -11.58 3.67
N GLU A 264 13.01 -11.07 3.62
CA GLU A 264 12.67 -9.99 2.68
C GLU A 264 13.49 -8.73 2.97
N LEU A 265 13.64 -8.36 4.26
CA LEU A 265 14.44 -7.21 4.71
C LEU A 265 15.94 -7.35 4.40
N GLU A 266 16.46 -8.58 4.42
CA GLU A 266 17.86 -8.91 4.11
C GLU A 266 18.21 -8.87 2.62
N ASN A 267 17.21 -8.75 1.73
CA ASN A 267 17.49 -8.54 0.31
C ASN A 267 18.30 -7.26 0.07
N LEU A 268 19.19 -7.30 -0.92
CA LEU A 268 20.02 -6.16 -1.33
C LEU A 268 19.47 -5.44 -2.57
N ASN A 269 18.21 -5.68 -2.92
CA ASN A 269 17.54 -5.12 -4.09
C ASN A 269 16.23 -4.42 -3.68
N ASN A 270 15.39 -4.10 -4.65
CA ASN A 270 14.11 -3.43 -4.48
C ASN A 270 13.17 -4.08 -3.45
N HIS A 271 13.29 -5.38 -3.17
CA HIS A 271 12.46 -6.05 -2.17
C HIS A 271 12.61 -5.44 -0.77
N ALA A 272 13.84 -5.21 -0.30
CA ALA A 272 14.06 -4.61 1.02
C ALA A 272 13.63 -3.13 1.07
N VAL A 273 13.68 -2.41 -0.06
CA VAL A 273 13.15 -1.04 -0.16
C VAL A 273 11.63 -1.06 -0.03
N TRP A 274 10.93 -1.96 -0.73
CA TRP A 274 9.47 -2.05 -0.64
C TRP A 274 8.98 -2.71 0.65
N TYR A 275 9.82 -3.48 1.35
CA TYR A 275 9.60 -3.86 2.75
C TYR A 275 9.57 -2.63 3.65
N ASP A 276 10.59 -1.77 3.56
CA ASP A 276 10.69 -0.55 4.37
C ASP A 276 9.50 0.38 4.13
N VAL A 277 9.10 0.59 2.86
CA VAL A 277 7.91 1.39 2.50
C VAL A 277 6.67 0.90 3.25
N GLN A 278 6.43 -0.41 3.27
CA GLN A 278 5.28 -0.99 3.97
C GLN A 278 5.38 -0.76 5.47
N LEU A 279 6.50 -1.16 6.08
CA LEU A 279 6.67 -1.08 7.52
C LEU A 279 6.59 0.37 8.02
N TYR A 280 7.23 1.32 7.33
CA TYR A 280 7.24 2.73 7.74
C TYR A 280 5.90 3.40 7.59
N ALA A 281 5.15 3.10 6.53
CA ALA A 281 3.78 3.59 6.37
C ALA A 281 2.89 3.11 7.54
N ILE A 282 2.98 1.81 7.86
CA ILE A 282 2.19 1.20 8.94
C ILE A 282 2.57 1.78 10.30
N LEU A 283 3.86 1.81 10.64
CA LEU A 283 4.35 2.35 11.91
C LEU A 283 3.98 3.83 12.06
N THR A 284 4.08 4.63 11.00
CA THR A 284 3.68 6.04 11.00
C THR A 284 2.19 6.19 11.30
N TYR A 285 1.33 5.39 10.66
CA TYR A 285 -0.11 5.40 10.90
C TYR A 285 -0.47 4.97 12.34
N LEU A 286 0.25 3.98 12.89
CA LEU A 286 0.07 3.52 14.26
C LEU A 286 0.60 4.50 15.31
N GLY A 287 1.45 5.46 14.91
CA GLY A 287 2.01 6.51 15.77
C GLY A 287 3.45 6.25 16.22
N HIS A 288 4.12 5.24 15.70
CA HIS A 288 5.50 4.85 16.04
C HIS A 288 6.54 5.61 15.20
N LYS A 289 6.42 6.94 15.13
CA LYS A 289 7.28 7.80 14.29
C LYS A 289 8.76 7.76 14.69
N ASP A 290 9.05 7.66 15.98
CA ASP A 290 10.43 7.57 16.48
C ASP A 290 11.11 6.28 16.00
N GLU A 291 10.40 5.14 16.02
CA GLU A 291 10.91 3.87 15.47
C GLU A 291 11.19 4.00 13.96
N VAL A 292 10.32 4.68 13.21
CA VAL A 292 10.55 4.93 11.78
C VAL A 292 11.83 5.76 11.57
N ALA A 293 12.00 6.85 12.31
CA ALA A 293 13.21 7.69 12.22
C ALA A 293 14.48 6.91 12.56
N GLU A 294 14.46 6.07 13.59
CA GLU A 294 15.59 5.22 13.98
C GLU A 294 15.92 4.18 12.90
N ARG A 295 14.91 3.49 12.35
CA ARG A 295 15.12 2.49 11.30
C ARG A 295 15.66 3.10 10.02
N ILE A 296 15.17 4.27 9.61
CA ILE A 296 15.71 4.97 8.44
C ILE A 296 17.20 5.27 8.65
N LYS A 297 17.58 5.82 9.81
CA LYS A 297 18.98 6.17 10.12
C LYS A 297 19.89 4.95 10.24
N ASN A 298 19.43 3.89 10.89
CA ASN A 298 20.27 2.77 11.30
C ASN A 298 20.20 1.56 10.36
N SER A 299 19.20 1.48 9.47
CA SER A 299 19.01 0.36 8.54
C SER A 299 18.91 0.82 7.09
N THR A 300 17.93 1.68 6.76
CA THR A 300 17.68 2.07 5.35
C THR A 300 18.85 2.83 4.74
N LEU A 301 19.34 3.87 5.42
CA LEU A 301 20.44 4.69 4.92
C LEU A 301 21.74 3.87 4.79
N PRO A 302 22.18 3.05 5.77
CA PRO A 302 23.32 2.16 5.57
C PRO A 302 23.16 1.18 4.40
N ARG A 303 21.97 0.57 4.25
CA ARG A 303 21.70 -0.36 3.14
C ARG A 303 21.73 0.33 1.78
N PHE A 304 21.26 1.57 1.67
CA PHE A 304 21.27 2.36 0.43
C PHE A 304 22.63 2.36 -0.26
N PHE A 305 23.73 2.50 0.50
CA PHE A 305 25.09 2.52 -0.06
C PHE A 305 25.65 1.14 -0.42
N GLN A 306 25.00 0.07 0.03
CA GLN A 306 25.34 -1.29 -0.39
C GLN A 306 24.68 -1.64 -1.73
N THR A 307 23.56 -0.99 -2.06
CA THR A 307 22.71 -1.34 -3.20
C THR A 307 22.79 -0.34 -4.35
N ILE A 308 23.24 0.89 -4.08
CA ILE A 308 23.50 1.94 -5.08
C ILE A 308 24.99 2.29 -5.09
N ALA A 309 25.63 2.12 -6.24
CA ALA A 309 27.03 2.46 -6.43
C ALA A 309 27.24 3.98 -6.44
N VAL A 310 28.49 4.42 -6.23
CA VAL A 310 28.88 5.85 -6.21
C VAL A 310 28.50 6.58 -7.50
N ASN A 311 28.51 5.91 -8.64
CA ASN A 311 28.10 6.47 -9.93
C ASN A 311 26.56 6.44 -10.16
N GLY A 312 25.78 6.09 -9.14
CA GLY A 312 24.32 5.99 -9.18
C GLY A 312 23.78 4.71 -9.81
N THR A 313 24.63 3.78 -10.26
CA THR A 313 24.15 2.50 -10.78
C THR A 313 23.57 1.63 -9.67
N GLN A 314 22.60 0.79 -10.02
CA GLN A 314 21.96 -0.16 -9.10
C GLN A 314 22.27 -1.58 -9.60
N PRO A 315 23.42 -2.17 -9.23
CA PRO A 315 23.97 -3.34 -9.91
C PRO A 315 22.98 -4.52 -9.96
N LEU A 316 22.32 -4.83 -8.84
CA LEU A 316 21.38 -5.94 -8.77
C LEU A 316 20.12 -5.74 -9.63
N GLU A 317 19.71 -4.49 -9.86
CA GLU A 317 18.58 -4.16 -10.74
C GLU A 317 19.00 -4.14 -12.21
N THR A 318 20.20 -3.66 -12.50
CA THR A 318 20.72 -3.62 -13.88
C THR A 318 21.03 -4.99 -14.47
N LEU A 319 21.25 -6.01 -13.63
CA LEU A 319 21.44 -7.40 -14.05
C LEU A 319 20.12 -8.10 -14.46
N ARG A 320 18.96 -7.50 -14.17
CA ARG A 320 17.65 -8.11 -14.44
C ARG A 320 17.29 -8.00 -15.93
N PRO A 321 16.57 -8.97 -16.52
CA PRO A 321 16.09 -8.87 -17.90
C PRO A 321 15.23 -7.63 -18.17
N LEU A 322 14.45 -7.19 -17.16
CA LEU A 322 13.65 -5.97 -17.20
C LEU A 322 14.35 -4.82 -16.44
N SER A 323 15.63 -4.59 -16.69
CA SER A 323 16.48 -3.67 -15.93
C SER A 323 15.90 -2.25 -15.78
N TRP A 324 15.36 -1.68 -16.87
CA TRP A 324 14.73 -0.36 -16.82
C TRP A 324 13.56 -0.31 -15.82
N PHE A 325 12.73 -1.35 -15.78
CA PHE A 325 11.64 -1.43 -14.81
C PHE A 325 12.19 -1.48 -13.38
N TYR A 326 13.12 -2.39 -13.10
CA TYR A 326 13.63 -2.59 -11.74
C TYR A 326 14.39 -1.38 -11.19
N VAL A 327 15.20 -0.71 -12.01
CA VAL A 327 15.89 0.53 -11.64
C VAL A 327 14.90 1.64 -11.25
N ASN A 328 13.84 1.82 -12.04
CA ASN A 328 12.81 2.82 -11.74
C ASN A 328 11.94 2.41 -10.54
N TYR A 329 11.63 1.13 -10.42
CA TYR A 329 10.81 0.60 -9.33
C TYR A 329 11.52 0.74 -7.97
N ASN A 330 12.83 0.49 -7.92
CA ASN A 330 13.62 0.70 -6.72
C ASN A 330 13.74 2.19 -6.37
N ILE A 331 14.05 3.06 -7.35
CA ILE A 331 14.11 4.52 -7.14
C ILE A 331 12.76 5.03 -6.62
N GLN A 332 11.65 4.59 -7.20
CA GLN A 332 10.32 4.97 -6.75
C GLN A 332 10.11 4.65 -5.27
N GLY A 333 10.46 3.43 -4.83
CA GLY A 333 10.37 3.04 -3.42
C GLY A 333 11.23 3.95 -2.52
N LEU A 334 12.45 4.26 -2.94
CA LEU A 334 13.35 5.16 -2.20
C LEU A 334 12.79 6.58 -2.07
N PHE A 335 12.17 7.13 -3.12
CA PHE A 335 11.48 8.41 -3.04
C PHE A 335 10.29 8.36 -2.08
N VAL A 336 9.52 7.26 -2.08
CA VAL A 336 8.40 7.09 -1.12
C VAL A 336 8.93 7.09 0.32
N ILE A 337 10.02 6.36 0.61
CA ILE A 337 10.67 6.39 1.93
C ILE A 337 11.14 7.81 2.26
N ALA A 338 11.79 8.51 1.32
CA ALA A 338 12.30 9.86 1.54
C ALA A 338 11.18 10.86 1.89
N TRP A 339 10.01 10.75 1.28
CA TRP A 339 8.84 11.56 1.65
C TRP A 339 8.31 11.21 3.06
N MET A 340 8.24 9.92 3.40
CA MET A 340 7.88 9.50 4.77
C MET A 340 8.91 9.97 5.81
N ALA A 341 10.19 9.97 5.44
CA ALA A 341 11.30 10.38 6.29
C ALA A 341 11.18 11.85 6.73
N GLN A 342 10.73 12.73 5.84
CA GLN A 342 10.49 14.14 6.17
C GLN A 342 9.45 14.29 7.29
N ALA A 343 8.39 13.48 7.27
CA ALA A 343 7.32 13.50 8.29
C ALA A 343 7.79 13.04 9.69
N VAL A 344 8.99 12.47 9.78
CA VAL A 344 9.66 12.05 11.01
C VAL A 344 11.01 12.77 11.25
N GLY A 345 11.25 13.88 10.54
CA GLY A 345 12.41 14.74 10.76
C GLY A 345 13.74 14.19 10.23
N VAL A 346 13.70 13.32 9.22
CA VAL A 346 14.90 12.78 8.56
C VAL A 346 14.93 13.24 7.10
N ASP A 347 15.94 14.03 6.74
CA ASP A 347 16.13 14.48 5.36
C ASP A 347 16.98 13.47 4.58
N MET A 348 16.30 12.55 3.89
CA MET A 348 16.96 11.60 2.99
C MET A 348 17.37 12.21 1.65
N PHE A 349 16.72 13.28 1.20
CA PHE A 349 17.02 13.90 -0.09
C PHE A 349 18.36 14.63 -0.06
N ALA A 350 18.68 15.27 1.06
CA ALA A 350 19.97 15.92 1.28
C ALA A 350 21.06 14.98 1.82
N TYR A 351 20.73 13.72 2.11
CA TYR A 351 21.68 12.80 2.71
C TYR A 351 22.84 12.48 1.77
N GLN A 352 24.06 12.75 2.23
CA GLN A 352 25.30 12.46 1.51
C GLN A 352 26.24 11.67 2.42
N VAL A 353 26.93 10.68 1.84
CA VAL A 353 28.04 10.02 2.52
C VAL A 353 29.32 10.66 2.04
N THR A 354 30.13 11.11 2.99
CA THR A 354 31.51 11.52 2.74
C THR A 354 32.36 10.26 2.71
N PHE A 355 32.98 9.97 1.57
CA PHE A 355 33.89 8.82 1.38
C PHE A 355 35.34 9.17 1.72
#